data_AF-A0AAE6KQC2-F1
#
_entry.id   AF-A0AAE6KQC2-F1
#
_cell.length_a   1.000
_cell.length_b   1.000
_cell.length_c   1.000
_cell.angle_alpha   90.00
_cell.angle_beta   90.00
_cell.angle_gamma   90.00
#
_symmetry.space_group_name_H-M   'P 1'
#
loop_
_entity.id
_entity.type
_entity.pdbx_description
1 polymer ?
#
loop_
_entity_poly.entity_id
_entity_poly.type
_entity_poly.pdbx_seq_one_letter_code
_entity_poly.pdbx_strand_id
1 'polypeptide(L)'
;MSPSPLRIVTYNVRYFGHMLRGLASTVGPKRRVAAALASLDPLPDVVCLQEVETSSLRSNIVDRPKQPGETQLTAFMGRMVETFDRLGREMPYEAFYFRAHHYKLGEVSLYTTGLAVLVNTRKLEVATHNVGAPQAITHHHVQRLKDRKQSRICAHMRLLRREDRHPFHIFNTHLSLPTPFAREFWATRDKMGCGVNQLHEARKLTEFMQGLTGDEPYIVCGDFNSPPASPVYRYLTTDGRLTCAQAAVGQIDPNVSRGFPTAGFMHVRMHLDHVFSGTGVRWLDTQETSPFGDLRSRFHGLSDHMPIVARFALESGKTLITPPPTSLLL
;
A
#
# COMPACT_ATOMS: atom_id res chain seq x y z
N MET A 1 9.55 -2.68 -29.68
CA MET A 1 8.19 -2.70 -29.10
C MET A 1 8.23 -1.83 -27.85
N SER A 2 7.22 -0.99 -27.60
CA SER A 2 7.14 -0.26 -26.32
C SER A 2 6.92 -1.27 -25.19
N PRO A 3 7.64 -1.18 -24.07
CA PRO A 3 7.58 -2.19 -23.03
C PRO A 3 6.20 -2.27 -22.39
N SER A 4 5.82 -3.45 -21.94
CA SER A 4 4.45 -3.70 -21.45
C SER A 4 4.14 -2.88 -20.19
N PRO A 5 2.93 -2.29 -20.08
CA PRO A 5 2.49 -1.65 -18.86
C PRO A 5 2.49 -2.61 -17.68
N LEU A 6 2.76 -2.05 -16.50
CA LEU A 6 2.66 -2.74 -15.23
C LEU A 6 1.37 -2.33 -14.50
N ARG A 7 0.90 -3.20 -13.60
CA ARG A 7 -0.31 -3.01 -12.80
C ARG A 7 0.00 -3.14 -11.31
N ILE A 8 -0.47 -2.18 -10.52
CA ILE A 8 -0.36 -2.20 -9.06
C ILE A 8 -1.74 -2.18 -8.42
N VAL A 9 -1.87 -2.92 -7.32
CA VAL A 9 -3.00 -2.85 -6.40
C VAL A 9 -2.51 -2.39 -5.04
N THR A 10 -3.19 -1.42 -4.43
CA THR A 10 -3.02 -1.14 -3.00
C THR A 10 -4.35 -1.37 -2.27
N TYR A 11 -4.32 -2.04 -1.13
CA TYR A 11 -5.53 -2.46 -0.43
C TYR A 11 -5.36 -2.62 1.08
N ASN A 12 -6.05 -1.78 1.87
CA ASN A 12 -6.20 -2.01 3.29
C ASN A 12 -7.21 -3.15 3.50
N VAL A 13 -6.73 -4.32 3.91
CA VAL A 13 -7.55 -5.53 4.04
C VAL A 13 -8.22 -5.66 5.41
N ARG A 14 -7.96 -4.73 6.34
CA ARG A 14 -8.49 -4.74 7.71
C ARG A 14 -8.42 -6.13 8.36
N TYR A 15 -7.23 -6.72 8.40
CA TYR A 15 -6.99 -8.05 8.97
C TYR A 15 -7.80 -9.17 8.29
N PHE A 16 -8.27 -8.94 7.06
CA PHE A 16 -9.25 -9.79 6.37
C PHE A 16 -10.52 -10.03 7.22
N GLY A 17 -11.09 -8.99 7.83
CA GLY A 17 -12.32 -9.07 8.63
C GLY A 17 -13.15 -7.79 8.66
N HIS A 18 -14.48 -7.90 8.66
CA HIS A 18 -15.40 -6.76 8.76
C HIS A 18 -16.22 -6.78 10.07
N MET A 19 -16.42 -5.60 10.65
CA MET A 19 -16.89 -5.33 12.02
C MET A 19 -18.38 -5.57 12.32
N LEU A 20 -19.15 -6.22 11.43
CA LEU A 20 -20.60 -6.40 11.63
C LEU A 20 -21.05 -7.85 11.94
N ARG A 21 -20.14 -8.82 12.02
CA ARG A 21 -20.49 -10.18 12.48
C ARG A 21 -19.39 -10.73 13.37
N GLY A 22 -19.39 -10.29 14.62
CA GLY A 22 -18.42 -10.62 15.67
C GLY A 22 -18.31 -12.09 16.09
N LEU A 23 -18.70 -13.04 15.24
CA LEU A 23 -18.63 -14.49 15.50
C LEU A 23 -18.32 -15.33 14.25
N ALA A 24 -17.98 -14.73 13.09
CA ALA A 24 -17.79 -15.47 11.84
C ALA A 24 -16.31 -15.67 11.45
N SER A 25 -15.93 -16.91 11.12
CA SER A 25 -14.59 -17.36 10.70
C SER A 25 -13.89 -16.42 9.70
N THR A 26 -12.59 -16.16 9.93
CA THR A 26 -11.72 -15.37 9.03
C THR A 26 -11.43 -16.07 7.69
N VAL A 27 -11.86 -17.33 7.52
CA VAL A 27 -11.64 -18.13 6.29
C VAL A 27 -12.46 -17.58 5.12
N GLY A 28 -13.72 -17.19 5.35
CA GLY A 28 -14.60 -16.64 4.32
C GLY A 28 -14.05 -15.36 3.69
N PRO A 29 -13.72 -14.32 4.49
CA PRO A 29 -13.10 -13.10 3.99
C PRO A 29 -11.80 -13.30 3.22
N LYS A 30 -10.83 -14.09 3.75
CA LYS A 30 -9.56 -14.38 3.06
C LYS A 30 -9.78 -15.03 1.69
N ARG A 31 -10.67 -16.02 1.59
CA ARG A 31 -11.03 -16.66 0.32
C ARG A 31 -11.67 -15.69 -0.67
N ARG A 32 -12.54 -14.79 -0.20
CA ARG A 32 -13.20 -13.80 -1.07
C ARG A 32 -12.21 -12.74 -1.58
N VAL A 33 -11.32 -12.25 -0.73
CA VAL A 33 -10.25 -11.33 -1.15
C VAL A 33 -9.31 -12.01 -2.14
N ALA A 34 -8.93 -13.28 -1.89
CA ALA A 34 -8.11 -14.06 -2.81
C ALA A 34 -8.80 -14.24 -4.17
N ALA A 35 -10.09 -14.61 -4.18
CA ALA A 35 -10.89 -14.73 -5.40
C ALA A 35 -11.01 -13.39 -6.15
N ALA A 36 -11.23 -12.28 -5.43
CA ALA A 36 -11.32 -10.96 -6.05
C ALA A 36 -10.02 -10.57 -6.76
N LEU A 37 -8.87 -10.75 -6.10
CA LEU A 37 -7.55 -10.49 -6.71
C LEU A 37 -7.23 -11.45 -7.85
N ALA A 38 -7.48 -12.75 -7.68
CA ALA A 38 -7.22 -13.78 -8.69
C ALA A 38 -8.14 -13.66 -9.92
N SER A 39 -9.24 -12.92 -9.82
CA SER A 39 -10.16 -12.64 -10.94
C SER A 39 -9.82 -11.39 -11.74
N LEU A 40 -8.82 -10.61 -11.31
CA LEU A 40 -8.33 -9.48 -12.09
C LEU A 40 -7.63 -10.01 -13.35
N ASP A 41 -7.88 -9.33 -14.47
CA ASP A 41 -7.28 -9.66 -15.75
C ASP A 41 -6.96 -8.37 -16.55
N PRO A 42 -5.69 -8.09 -16.87
CA PRO A 42 -4.49 -8.85 -16.46
C PRO A 42 -4.29 -8.86 -14.93
N LEU A 43 -3.59 -9.89 -14.43
CA LEU A 43 -3.23 -9.97 -13.01
C LEU A 43 -2.36 -8.76 -12.61
N PRO A 44 -2.52 -8.24 -11.37
CA PRO A 44 -1.59 -7.26 -10.81
C PRO A 44 -0.16 -7.77 -10.84
N ASP A 45 0.79 -6.89 -11.13
CA ASP A 45 2.21 -7.19 -11.07
C ASP A 45 2.74 -6.98 -9.64
N VAL A 46 2.14 -6.06 -8.90
CA VAL A 46 2.41 -5.80 -7.48
C VAL A 46 1.09 -5.63 -6.73
N VAL A 47 0.96 -6.25 -5.55
CA VAL A 47 -0.15 -6.01 -4.61
C VAL A 47 0.41 -5.57 -3.26
N CYS A 48 0.09 -4.35 -2.85
CA CYS A 48 0.47 -3.77 -1.57
C CYS A 48 -0.71 -3.84 -0.60
N LEU A 49 -0.52 -4.53 0.53
CA LEU A 49 -1.56 -4.73 1.54
C LEU A 49 -1.21 -3.98 2.82
N GLN A 50 -2.22 -3.39 3.46
CA GLN A 50 -2.13 -2.78 4.79
C GLN A 50 -3.00 -3.57 5.79
N GLU A 51 -2.71 -3.42 7.08
CA GLU A 51 -3.42 -4.10 8.17
C GLU A 51 -3.38 -5.64 8.07
N VAL A 52 -2.19 -6.21 7.85
CA VAL A 52 -1.99 -7.67 7.86
C VAL A 52 -1.43 -8.11 9.22
N GLU A 53 -2.13 -8.97 9.96
CA GLU A 53 -1.70 -9.43 11.30
C GLU A 53 -0.48 -10.35 11.25
N THR A 54 0.47 -10.18 12.18
CA THR A 54 1.64 -11.08 12.30
C THR A 54 1.22 -12.47 12.77
N SER A 55 0.42 -12.52 13.83
CA SER A 55 -0.19 -13.74 14.35
C SER A 55 -1.68 -13.45 14.54
N SER A 56 -2.55 -14.24 13.93
CA SER A 56 -3.98 -13.96 14.03
C SER A 56 -4.51 -14.53 15.35
N LEU A 57 -4.54 -13.69 16.38
CA LEU A 57 -5.17 -14.03 17.68
C LEU A 57 -6.65 -14.40 17.49
N ARG A 58 -7.31 -13.83 16.47
CA ARG A 58 -8.72 -14.11 16.13
C ARG A 58 -8.91 -15.42 15.39
N SER A 59 -7.93 -15.87 14.58
CA SER A 59 -8.02 -17.21 13.99
C SER A 59 -7.83 -18.28 15.06
N ASN A 60 -6.94 -18.10 16.04
CA ASN A 60 -6.65 -19.12 17.06
C ASN A 60 -7.85 -19.58 17.90
N ILE A 61 -8.94 -18.81 17.95
CA ILE A 61 -10.15 -19.15 18.70
C ILE A 61 -11.17 -19.94 17.86
N VAL A 62 -11.16 -19.80 16.52
CA VAL A 62 -12.18 -20.38 15.63
C VAL A 62 -11.59 -21.37 14.60
N ASP A 63 -10.33 -21.17 14.20
CA ASP A 63 -9.60 -21.97 13.22
C ASP A 63 -8.19 -22.25 13.78
N ARG A 64 -7.95 -23.50 14.21
CA ARG A 64 -6.59 -23.90 14.61
C ARG A 64 -5.65 -23.68 13.41
N PRO A 65 -4.52 -22.97 13.59
CA PRO A 65 -3.48 -22.88 12.57
C PRO A 65 -3.17 -24.25 12.00
N LYS A 66 -2.96 -24.37 10.69
CA LYS A 66 -2.53 -25.66 10.13
C LYS A 66 -1.15 -26.06 10.68
N GLN A 67 -0.37 -25.07 11.10
CA GLN A 67 0.92 -25.23 11.74
C GLN A 67 1.10 -24.20 12.88
N PRO A 68 1.72 -24.57 14.02
CA PRO A 68 2.09 -23.60 15.05
C PRO A 68 2.93 -22.46 14.47
N GLY A 69 2.54 -21.21 14.72
CA GLY A 69 3.25 -20.03 14.23
C GLY A 69 2.85 -19.51 12.84
N GLU A 70 1.82 -20.09 12.21
CA GLU A 70 1.30 -19.61 10.93
C GLU A 70 0.85 -18.13 10.99
N THR A 71 1.38 -17.30 10.09
CA THR A 71 1.00 -15.87 10.01
C THR A 71 -0.30 -15.69 9.24
N GLN A 72 -0.96 -14.53 9.40
CA GLN A 72 -2.16 -14.22 8.62
C GLN A 72 -1.87 -14.18 7.10
N LEU A 73 -0.70 -13.69 6.73
CA LEU A 73 -0.24 -13.68 5.34
C LEU A 73 -0.06 -15.10 4.81
N THR A 74 0.57 -16.00 5.58
CA THR A 74 0.75 -17.40 5.21
C THR A 74 -0.60 -18.08 4.93
N ALA A 75 -1.56 -17.89 5.83
CA ALA A 75 -2.91 -18.42 5.65
C ALA A 75 -3.60 -17.83 4.41
N PHE A 76 -3.43 -16.53 4.14
CA PHE A 76 -3.96 -15.88 2.95
C PHE A 76 -3.32 -16.43 1.66
N MET A 77 -2.01 -16.63 1.64
CA MET A 77 -1.29 -17.20 0.50
C MET A 77 -1.74 -18.63 0.21
N GLY A 78 -2.01 -19.44 1.24
CA GLY A 78 -2.63 -20.75 1.06
C GLY A 78 -3.99 -20.68 0.34
N ARG A 79 -4.81 -19.65 0.63
CA ARG A 79 -6.09 -19.42 -0.08
C ARG A 79 -5.92 -18.88 -1.48
N MET A 80 -4.86 -18.11 -1.75
CA MET A 80 -4.50 -17.71 -3.10
C MET A 80 -4.14 -18.95 -3.94
N VAL A 81 -3.27 -19.83 -3.44
CA VAL A 81 -2.92 -21.09 -4.13
C VAL A 81 -4.16 -21.92 -4.47
N GLU A 82 -5.01 -22.20 -3.48
CA GLU A 82 -6.27 -22.95 -3.70
C GLU A 82 -7.19 -22.28 -4.73
N THR A 83 -7.23 -20.94 -4.74
CA THR A 83 -8.09 -20.18 -5.66
C THR A 83 -7.55 -20.23 -7.09
N PHE A 84 -6.24 -20.05 -7.26
CA PHE A 84 -5.58 -20.10 -8.56
C PHE A 84 -5.70 -21.49 -9.19
N ASP A 85 -5.46 -22.55 -8.40
CA ASP A 85 -5.63 -23.94 -8.82
C ASP A 85 -7.05 -24.22 -9.33
N ARG A 86 -8.08 -23.81 -8.56
CA ARG A 86 -9.48 -23.94 -8.97
C ARG A 86 -9.83 -23.17 -10.25
N LEU A 87 -9.16 -22.06 -10.51
CA LEU A 87 -9.33 -21.28 -11.74
C LEU A 87 -8.53 -21.84 -12.92
N GLY A 88 -7.76 -22.92 -12.73
CA GLY A 88 -6.85 -23.44 -13.75
C GLY A 88 -5.73 -22.47 -14.11
N ARG A 89 -5.37 -21.57 -13.17
CA ARG A 89 -4.32 -20.56 -13.35
C ARG A 89 -3.15 -20.90 -12.46
N GLU A 90 -1.93 -20.83 -12.99
CA GLU A 90 -0.73 -20.96 -12.17
C GLU A 90 -0.60 -19.72 -11.25
N MET A 91 -0.26 -19.92 -9.98
CA MET A 91 -0.11 -18.87 -8.95
C MET A 91 1.24 -18.15 -9.08
N PRO A 92 1.30 -16.85 -9.47
CA PRO A 92 2.58 -16.20 -9.79
C PRO A 92 3.19 -15.40 -8.63
N TYR A 93 2.52 -15.32 -7.49
CA TYR A 93 2.90 -14.38 -6.44
C TYR A 93 3.83 -14.98 -5.39
N GLU A 94 4.94 -14.28 -5.16
CA GLU A 94 5.73 -14.38 -3.94
C GLU A 94 5.28 -13.27 -2.97
N ALA A 95 5.26 -13.53 -1.66
CA ALA A 95 4.73 -12.62 -0.65
C ALA A 95 5.76 -12.24 0.41
N PHE A 96 5.85 -10.95 0.71
CA PHE A 96 6.81 -10.35 1.63
C PHE A 96 6.07 -9.66 2.76
N TYR A 97 6.35 -10.03 4.02
CA TYR A 97 5.71 -9.47 5.21
C TYR A 97 6.63 -8.49 5.94
N PHE A 98 6.19 -7.24 6.08
CA PHE A 98 6.92 -6.18 6.75
C PHE A 98 6.25 -5.90 8.09
N ARG A 99 6.85 -6.41 9.15
CA ARG A 99 6.29 -6.31 10.50
C ARG A 99 6.47 -4.90 11.06
N ALA A 100 5.39 -4.25 11.51
CA ALA A 100 5.53 -3.04 12.33
C ALA A 100 6.03 -3.41 13.72
N HIS A 101 6.94 -2.61 14.29
CA HIS A 101 7.61 -2.93 15.56
C HIS A 101 6.65 -3.39 16.66
N HIS A 102 7.08 -4.45 17.35
CA HIS A 102 6.36 -5.16 18.39
C HIS A 102 6.63 -4.54 19.76
N TYR A 103 5.61 -3.97 20.40
CA TYR A 103 5.70 -3.58 21.80
C TYR A 103 5.38 -4.80 22.68
N LYS A 104 6.34 -5.20 23.53
CA LYS A 104 6.12 -6.18 24.61
C LYS A 104 5.74 -5.40 25.87
N LEU A 105 4.61 -5.73 26.49
CA LEU A 105 4.33 -5.33 27.87
C LEU A 105 4.38 -6.61 28.72
N GLY A 106 5.52 -6.88 29.35
CA GLY A 106 5.77 -8.16 30.01
C GLY A 106 5.81 -9.32 29.01
N GLU A 107 5.11 -10.41 29.31
CA GLU A 107 4.99 -11.60 28.44
C GLU A 107 3.92 -11.46 27.35
N VAL A 108 3.11 -10.40 27.36
CA VAL A 108 1.97 -10.23 26.45
C VAL A 108 2.37 -9.41 25.22
N SER A 109 2.15 -10.01 24.05
CA SER A 109 2.27 -9.35 22.75
C SER A 109 1.07 -8.42 22.51
N LEU A 110 1.29 -7.10 22.47
CA LEU A 110 0.27 -6.16 22.00
C LEU A 110 0.17 -6.28 20.47
N TYR A 111 -1.06 -6.43 19.97
CA TYR A 111 -1.47 -6.57 18.56
C TYR A 111 -0.43 -6.05 17.55
N THR A 112 0.14 -6.94 16.72
CA THR A 112 1.07 -6.53 15.64
C THR A 112 0.42 -6.66 14.29
N THR A 113 0.23 -5.50 13.66
CA THR A 113 -0.19 -5.33 12.28
C THR A 113 1.03 -4.98 11.46
N GLY A 114 1.09 -5.42 10.21
CA GLY A 114 2.17 -5.12 9.30
C GLY A 114 1.65 -4.73 7.94
N LEU A 115 2.60 -4.55 7.04
CA LEU A 115 2.37 -4.37 5.62
C LEU A 115 2.76 -5.65 4.90
N ALA A 116 2.15 -5.92 3.76
CA ALA A 116 2.61 -6.98 2.88
C ALA A 116 2.74 -6.48 1.44
N VAL A 117 3.65 -7.09 0.69
CA VAL A 117 3.78 -6.88 -0.76
C VAL A 117 3.79 -8.25 -1.42
N LEU A 118 2.92 -8.45 -2.41
CA LEU A 118 2.93 -9.62 -3.28
C LEU A 118 3.48 -9.20 -4.64
N VAL A 119 4.43 -9.97 -5.17
CA VAL A 119 5.13 -9.67 -6.42
C VAL A 119 4.86 -10.78 -7.43
N ASN A 120 4.37 -10.43 -8.61
CA ASN A 120 4.20 -11.35 -9.73
C ASN A 120 5.57 -11.70 -10.33
N THR A 121 6.11 -12.85 -9.94
CA THR A 121 7.48 -13.24 -10.28
C THR A 121 7.66 -13.64 -11.75
N ARG A 122 6.58 -13.76 -12.53
CA ARG A 122 6.66 -13.97 -13.99
C ARG A 122 7.06 -12.71 -14.74
N LYS A 123 6.75 -11.54 -14.19
CA LYS A 123 7.05 -10.24 -14.82
C LYS A 123 8.10 -9.44 -14.08
N LEU A 124 8.26 -9.69 -12.78
CA LEU A 124 9.15 -8.91 -11.93
C LEU A 124 10.16 -9.83 -11.23
N GLU A 125 11.34 -9.27 -10.97
CA GLU A 125 12.36 -9.84 -10.12
C GLU A 125 12.60 -8.92 -8.93
N VAL A 126 12.73 -9.49 -7.74
CA VAL A 126 13.05 -8.73 -6.53
C VAL A 126 14.56 -8.56 -6.45
N ALA A 127 15.04 -7.33 -6.56
CA ALA A 127 16.47 -7.03 -6.45
C ALA A 127 16.88 -6.82 -4.98
N THR A 128 16.17 -5.96 -4.25
CA THR A 128 16.42 -5.68 -2.84
C THR A 128 15.12 -5.33 -2.11
N HIS A 129 15.09 -5.49 -0.80
CA HIS A 129 13.95 -5.10 0.05
C HIS A 129 14.37 -4.87 1.51
N ASN A 130 13.52 -4.20 2.29
CA ASN A 130 13.74 -3.96 3.72
C ASN A 130 12.91 -4.86 4.66
N VAL A 131 12.48 -6.05 4.24
CA VAL A 131 11.61 -6.97 5.01
C VAL A 131 12.08 -7.19 6.46
N GLY A 132 13.39 -7.39 6.67
CA GLY A 132 13.96 -7.63 7.99
C GLY A 132 14.02 -6.39 8.90
N ALA A 133 14.00 -5.20 8.31
CA ALA A 133 14.04 -3.93 9.04
C ALA A 133 13.25 -2.84 8.30
N PRO A 134 11.90 -2.90 8.34
CA PRO A 134 11.07 -1.88 7.70
C PRO A 134 11.33 -0.49 8.28
N GLN A 135 11.31 0.54 7.45
CA GLN A 135 11.61 1.90 7.90
C GLN A 135 10.56 2.39 8.87
N ALA A 136 10.96 2.75 10.09
CA ALA A 136 10.06 3.37 11.05
C ALA A 136 9.77 4.84 10.66
N ILE A 137 8.50 5.17 10.47
CA ILE A 137 8.08 6.55 10.13
C ILE A 137 7.31 7.23 11.25
N THR A 138 6.87 6.50 12.28
CA THR A 138 6.09 7.03 13.40
C THR A 138 6.65 8.35 13.95
N HIS A 139 5.77 9.33 14.13
CA HIS A 139 6.07 10.52 14.91
C HIS A 139 5.39 10.47 16.28
N HIS A 140 6.14 10.78 17.34
CA HIS A 140 5.65 10.82 18.72
C HIS A 140 5.78 12.24 19.26
N HIS A 141 4.66 12.94 19.42
CA HIS A 141 4.65 14.30 19.98
C HIS A 141 4.83 14.31 21.52
N VAL A 142 4.49 13.21 22.20
CA VAL A 142 4.62 13.06 23.65
C VAL A 142 5.40 11.79 23.98
N GLN A 143 6.63 11.95 24.47
CA GLN A 143 7.56 10.85 24.73
C GLN A 143 7.02 9.84 25.75
N ARG A 144 6.19 10.28 26.71
CA ARG A 144 5.50 9.43 27.71
C ARG A 144 4.37 8.55 27.14
N LEU A 145 3.88 8.81 25.93
CA LEU A 145 2.85 8.00 25.25
C LEU A 145 3.43 7.19 24.07
N LYS A 146 4.77 7.16 23.95
CA LYS A 146 5.48 6.44 22.88
C LYS A 146 5.11 4.96 22.82
N ASP A 147 4.88 4.34 23.98
CA ASP A 147 4.63 2.90 24.10
C ASP A 147 3.16 2.51 23.91
N ARG A 148 2.27 3.49 23.70
CA ARG A 148 0.83 3.26 23.46
C ARG A 148 0.40 3.52 22.01
N LYS A 149 1.22 4.23 21.22
CA LYS A 149 0.90 4.55 19.82
C LYS A 149 1.34 3.38 18.92
N GLN A 150 0.45 2.96 18.03
CA GLN A 150 0.78 1.96 17.01
C GLN A 150 1.92 2.46 16.12
N SER A 151 2.96 1.64 15.95
CA SER A 151 4.07 1.93 15.06
C SER A 151 3.59 2.03 13.62
N ARG A 152 4.00 3.10 12.92
CA ARG A 152 3.90 3.25 11.47
C ARG A 152 5.24 2.97 10.82
N ILE A 153 5.19 2.21 9.73
CA ILE A 153 6.35 1.78 8.95
C ILE A 153 6.16 2.08 7.46
N CYS A 154 7.28 2.09 6.72
CA CYS A 154 7.31 2.03 5.28
C CYS A 154 8.04 0.74 4.84
N ALA A 155 7.31 -0.11 4.13
CA ALA A 155 7.87 -1.23 3.41
C ALA A 155 8.48 -0.73 2.09
N HIS A 156 9.62 -1.29 1.71
CA HIS A 156 10.34 -0.93 0.50
C HIS A 156 10.84 -2.17 -0.23
N MET A 157 10.69 -2.15 -1.55
CA MET A 157 11.27 -3.11 -2.47
C MET A 157 11.81 -2.38 -3.70
N ARG A 158 13.00 -2.77 -4.16
CA ARG A 158 13.48 -2.46 -5.51
C ARG A 158 13.23 -3.68 -6.40
N LEU A 159 12.54 -3.46 -7.51
CA LEU A 159 12.10 -4.49 -8.44
C LEU A 159 12.73 -4.24 -9.82
N LEU A 160 12.93 -5.32 -10.58
CA LEU A 160 13.37 -5.26 -11.98
C LEU A 160 12.26 -5.84 -12.85
N ARG A 161 11.85 -5.11 -13.89
CA ARG A 161 10.97 -5.68 -14.92
C ARG A 161 11.76 -6.72 -15.71
N ARG A 162 11.26 -7.95 -15.80
CA ARG A 162 11.98 -9.06 -16.47
C ARG A 162 12.17 -8.83 -17.97
N GLU A 163 11.22 -8.17 -18.62
CA GLU A 163 11.23 -7.90 -20.06
C GLU A 163 12.48 -7.12 -20.50
N ASP A 164 12.91 -6.11 -19.73
CA ASP A 164 13.95 -5.17 -20.12
C ASP A 164 14.94 -4.81 -19.01
N ARG A 165 14.87 -5.49 -17.87
CA ARG A 165 15.67 -5.25 -16.66
C ARG A 165 15.52 -3.83 -16.08
N HIS A 166 14.48 -3.10 -16.47
CA HIS A 166 14.28 -1.73 -16.01
C HIS A 166 13.97 -1.70 -14.50
N PRO A 167 14.76 -0.99 -13.68
CA PRO A 167 14.56 -0.96 -12.24
C PRO A 167 13.49 0.05 -11.83
N PHE A 168 12.78 -0.25 -10.76
CA PHE A 168 11.90 0.72 -10.09
C PHE A 168 11.68 0.33 -8.63
N HIS A 169 11.23 1.27 -7.83
CA HIS A 169 10.95 1.05 -6.42
C HIS A 169 9.45 1.06 -6.11
N ILE A 170 9.07 0.20 -5.18
CA ILE A 170 7.75 0.19 -4.55
C ILE A 170 7.91 0.51 -3.07
N PHE A 171 7.11 1.46 -2.61
CA PHE A 171 6.93 1.79 -1.21
C PHE A 171 5.47 1.53 -0.82
N ASN A 172 5.27 0.76 0.25
CA ASN A 172 3.95 0.53 0.84
C ASN A 172 3.95 1.12 2.24
N THR A 173 2.91 1.87 2.60
CA THR A 173 2.81 2.51 3.92
C THR A 173 1.38 2.52 4.46
N HIS A 174 1.27 2.81 5.76
CA HIS A 174 0.00 3.09 6.41
C HIS A 174 0.25 4.20 7.44
N LEU A 175 -0.22 5.43 7.18
CA LEU A 175 0.01 6.57 8.06
C LEU A 175 -0.90 6.54 9.29
N SER A 176 -0.54 7.28 10.33
CA SER A 176 -1.37 7.41 11.54
C SER A 176 -2.71 8.06 11.21
N LEU A 177 -3.75 7.71 11.99
CA LEU A 177 -4.96 8.50 12.04
C LEU A 177 -4.65 9.91 12.58
N PRO A 178 -5.41 10.95 12.17
CA PRO A 178 -5.31 12.28 12.76
C PRO A 178 -5.55 12.20 14.28
N THR A 179 -4.78 12.99 15.04
CA THR A 179 -4.87 12.97 16.50
C THR A 179 -6.06 13.84 16.94
N PRO A 180 -7.08 13.27 17.62
CA PRO A 180 -8.32 13.98 17.93
C PRO A 180 -8.16 15.12 18.96
N PHE A 181 -6.95 15.33 19.50
CA PHE A 181 -6.65 16.36 20.50
C PHE A 181 -5.87 17.56 19.95
N ALA A 182 -5.56 17.60 18.65
CA ALA A 182 -4.89 18.75 18.02
C ALA A 182 -5.90 19.89 17.80
N ARG A 183 -5.52 21.15 18.06
CA ARG A 183 -6.40 22.32 17.88
C ARG A 183 -6.86 22.46 16.42
N GLU A 184 -6.00 22.06 15.50
CA GLU A 184 -6.19 22.03 14.05
C GLU A 184 -7.25 20.99 13.63
N PHE A 185 -7.41 19.89 14.40
CA PHE A 185 -8.44 18.87 14.17
C PHE A 185 -9.87 19.38 14.45
N TRP A 186 -10.01 20.34 15.37
CA TRP A 186 -11.30 20.96 15.70
C TRP A 186 -11.53 22.28 14.97
N ALA A 187 -10.47 22.87 14.39
CA ALA A 187 -10.54 24.13 13.66
C ALA A 187 -11.12 23.98 12.24
N THR A 188 -11.14 22.78 11.67
CA THR A 188 -11.67 22.51 10.33
C THR A 188 -12.80 21.49 10.35
N ARG A 189 -13.82 21.70 9.51
CA ARG A 189 -14.91 20.71 9.32
C ARG A 189 -14.38 19.38 8.79
N ASP A 190 -13.24 19.39 8.10
CA ASP A 190 -12.54 18.19 7.63
C ASP A 190 -11.44 17.81 8.64
N LYS A 191 -11.59 16.62 9.22
CA LYS A 191 -10.82 16.16 10.40
C LYS A 191 -9.57 15.34 10.05
N MET A 192 -9.31 15.07 8.78
CA MET A 192 -8.26 14.12 8.34
C MET A 192 -7.19 14.81 7.50
N GLY A 193 -5.92 14.44 7.70
CA GLY A 193 -4.75 15.02 7.01
C GLY A 193 -4.28 16.37 7.57
N CYS A 194 -4.95 16.92 8.59
CA CYS A 194 -4.57 18.17 9.27
C CYS A 194 -3.69 17.97 10.53
N GLY A 195 -3.41 16.72 10.90
CA GLY A 195 -2.64 16.43 12.12
C GLY A 195 -1.14 16.64 11.90
N VAL A 196 -0.48 17.42 12.77
CA VAL A 196 0.99 17.64 12.78
C VAL A 196 1.77 16.32 12.72
N ASN A 197 1.26 15.29 13.40
CA ASN A 197 1.86 13.94 13.38
C ASN A 197 1.92 13.32 11.98
N GLN A 198 0.85 13.45 11.19
CA GLN A 198 0.80 12.85 9.85
C GLN A 198 1.73 13.59 8.88
N LEU A 199 1.87 14.90 9.02
CA LEU A 199 2.79 15.69 8.21
C LEU A 199 4.26 15.32 8.49
N HIS A 200 4.62 15.09 9.76
CA HIS A 200 5.96 14.59 10.11
C HIS A 200 6.20 13.18 9.59
N GLU A 201 5.20 12.29 9.65
CA GLU A 201 5.27 10.95 9.06
C GLU A 201 5.44 11.02 7.53
N ALA A 202 4.74 11.92 6.85
CA ALA A 202 4.88 12.16 5.42
C ALA A 202 6.26 12.70 5.04
N ARG A 203 6.84 13.62 5.84
CA ARG A 203 8.21 14.14 5.64
C ARG A 203 9.26 13.04 5.76
N LYS A 204 9.19 12.23 6.81
CA LYS A 204 10.09 11.07 7.00
C LYS A 204 9.95 10.06 5.86
N LEU A 205 8.72 9.84 5.38
CA LEU A 205 8.46 8.97 4.24
C LEU A 205 9.14 9.51 2.97
N THR A 206 8.99 10.80 2.65
CA THR A 206 9.63 11.41 1.48
C THR A 206 11.16 11.41 1.57
N GLU A 207 11.73 11.70 2.75
CA GLU A 207 13.18 11.64 2.98
C GLU A 207 13.72 10.21 2.73
N PHE A 208 13.01 9.20 3.25
CA PHE A 208 13.38 7.80 3.05
C PHE A 208 13.31 7.37 1.59
N MET A 209 12.26 7.77 0.86
CA MET A 209 12.12 7.47 -0.56
C MET A 209 13.22 8.12 -1.40
N GLN A 210 13.48 9.40 -1.17
CA GLN A 210 14.50 10.16 -1.91
C GLN A 210 15.91 9.61 -1.66
N GLY A 211 16.22 9.19 -0.43
CA GLY A 211 17.51 8.59 -0.09
C GLY A 211 17.78 7.24 -0.75
N LEU A 212 16.76 6.55 -1.27
CA LEU A 212 16.89 5.20 -1.85
C LEU A 212 16.73 5.14 -3.36
N THR A 213 16.02 6.09 -3.95
CA THR A 213 15.55 5.99 -5.34
C THR A 213 16.53 6.58 -6.35
N GLY A 214 17.29 7.61 -5.94
CA GLY A 214 18.14 8.35 -6.90
C GLY A 214 17.31 8.84 -8.08
N ASP A 215 17.73 8.48 -9.30
CA ASP A 215 17.00 8.78 -10.54
C ASP A 215 16.07 7.64 -11.00
N GLU A 216 16.00 6.52 -10.26
CA GLU A 216 15.17 5.38 -10.63
C GLU A 216 13.67 5.68 -10.42
N PRO A 217 12.78 5.16 -11.29
CA PRO A 217 11.35 5.31 -11.10
C PRO A 217 10.86 4.74 -9.77
N TYR A 218 9.87 5.38 -9.15
CA TYR A 218 9.30 4.85 -7.91
C TYR A 218 7.83 5.16 -7.72
N ILE A 219 7.16 4.28 -6.99
CA ILE A 219 5.75 4.36 -6.61
C ILE A 219 5.64 4.22 -5.10
N VAL A 220 4.82 5.05 -4.47
CA VAL A 220 4.40 4.91 -3.08
C VAL A 220 2.90 4.80 -2.98
N CYS A 221 2.42 3.83 -2.22
CA CYS A 221 1.00 3.57 -2.09
C CYS A 221 0.62 3.09 -0.71
N GLY A 222 -0.68 3.16 -0.42
CA GLY A 222 -1.23 2.65 0.83
C GLY A 222 -2.33 3.53 1.39
N ASP A 223 -2.62 3.29 2.67
CA ASP A 223 -3.59 4.07 3.42
C ASP A 223 -2.88 5.26 4.09
N PHE A 224 -3.08 6.45 3.53
CA PHE A 224 -2.48 7.67 4.05
C PHE A 224 -3.30 8.29 5.18
N ASN A 225 -4.48 7.75 5.51
CA ASN A 225 -5.42 8.32 6.47
C ASN A 225 -5.66 9.83 6.25
N SER A 226 -5.67 10.22 4.98
CA SER A 226 -5.66 11.61 4.55
C SER A 226 -6.39 11.76 3.21
N PRO A 227 -7.39 12.66 3.10
CA PRO A 227 -8.07 12.93 1.84
C PRO A 227 -7.21 13.77 0.88
N PRO A 228 -7.63 13.85 -0.40
CA PRO A 228 -7.18 14.91 -1.31
C PRO A 228 -7.34 16.30 -0.67
N ALA A 229 -6.63 17.29 -1.19
CA ALA A 229 -6.60 18.66 -0.68
C ALA A 229 -6.14 18.86 0.78
N SER A 230 -5.89 17.79 1.54
CA SER A 230 -5.38 17.91 2.91
C SER A 230 -3.94 18.45 2.93
N PRO A 231 -3.46 18.97 4.08
CA PRO A 231 -2.05 19.34 4.24
C PRO A 231 -1.05 18.23 3.89
N VAL A 232 -1.33 16.96 4.27
CA VAL A 232 -0.48 15.82 3.91
C VAL A 232 -0.47 15.58 2.40
N TYR A 233 -1.65 15.60 1.76
CA TYR A 233 -1.75 15.39 0.32
C TYR A 233 -1.05 16.51 -0.47
N ARG A 234 -1.26 17.76 -0.04
CA ARG A 234 -0.57 18.93 -0.61
C ARG A 234 0.93 18.80 -0.44
N TYR A 235 1.41 18.49 0.76
CA TYR A 235 2.84 18.26 1.00
C TYR A 235 3.42 17.20 0.05
N LEU A 236 2.78 16.04 -0.08
CA LEU A 236 3.25 14.96 -0.95
C LEU A 236 3.30 15.39 -2.43
N THR A 237 2.32 16.16 -2.89
CA THR A 237 2.23 16.58 -4.30
C THR A 237 3.06 17.81 -4.64
N THR A 238 3.26 18.75 -3.70
CA THR A 238 4.04 19.97 -3.92
C THR A 238 5.51 19.79 -3.52
N ASP A 239 5.76 19.53 -2.24
CA ASP A 239 7.10 19.50 -1.67
C ASP A 239 7.78 18.15 -1.94
N GLY A 240 7.00 17.07 -1.80
CA GLY A 240 7.41 15.72 -2.18
C GLY A 240 7.47 15.51 -3.69
N ARG A 241 6.90 16.44 -4.48
CA ARG A 241 6.83 16.40 -5.95
C ARG A 241 6.28 15.08 -6.52
N LEU A 242 5.36 14.46 -5.78
CA LEU A 242 4.77 13.20 -6.19
C LEU A 242 3.55 13.42 -7.08
N THR A 243 3.41 12.58 -8.10
CA THR A 243 2.23 12.57 -8.98
C THR A 243 1.22 11.56 -8.45
N CYS A 244 0.03 12.00 -8.08
CA CYS A 244 -1.07 11.12 -7.66
C CYS A 244 -1.68 10.43 -8.89
N ALA A 245 -1.72 9.09 -8.90
CA ALA A 245 -2.28 8.30 -9.98
C ALA A 245 -3.74 8.66 -10.24
N GLN A 246 -4.57 8.70 -9.19
CA GLN A 246 -5.99 8.99 -9.32
C GLN A 246 -6.25 10.38 -9.92
N ALA A 247 -5.46 11.39 -9.52
CA ALA A 247 -5.60 12.75 -10.07
C ALA A 247 -5.06 12.85 -11.51
N ALA A 248 -3.92 12.21 -11.79
CA ALA A 248 -3.28 12.25 -13.11
C ALA A 248 -4.14 11.67 -14.22
N VAL A 249 -5.03 10.72 -13.89
CA VAL A 249 -5.95 10.07 -14.84
C VAL A 249 -7.38 10.61 -14.73
N GLY A 250 -7.60 11.69 -13.97
CA GLY A 250 -8.89 12.37 -13.87
C GLY A 250 -9.95 11.65 -13.03
N GLN A 251 -9.58 10.68 -12.19
CA GLN A 251 -10.52 10.00 -11.29
C GLN A 251 -10.96 10.89 -10.11
N ILE A 252 -10.10 11.81 -9.68
CA ILE A 252 -10.38 12.77 -8.60
C ILE A 252 -9.96 14.19 -8.98
N ASP A 253 -10.61 15.17 -8.34
CA ASP A 253 -10.10 16.53 -8.26
C ASP A 253 -9.18 16.65 -7.02
N PRO A 254 -7.87 16.96 -7.19
CA PRO A 254 -6.94 17.07 -6.07
C PRO A 254 -7.26 18.23 -5.11
N ASN A 255 -8.13 19.16 -5.49
CA ASN A 255 -8.54 20.30 -4.69
C ASN A 255 -9.81 20.05 -3.85
N VAL A 256 -10.43 18.87 -3.99
CA VAL A 256 -11.68 18.52 -3.29
C VAL A 256 -11.46 17.34 -2.35
N SER A 257 -11.59 17.58 -1.04
CA SER A 257 -11.40 16.54 -0.01
C SER A 257 -12.40 15.39 -0.09
N ARG A 258 -13.59 15.64 -0.68
CA ARG A 258 -14.71 14.72 -0.72
C ARG A 258 -15.04 14.36 -2.17
N GLY A 259 -14.36 13.35 -2.67
CA GLY A 259 -14.58 12.78 -4.00
C GLY A 259 -14.01 11.38 -4.05
N PHE A 260 -14.70 10.49 -4.78
CA PHE A 260 -14.30 9.09 -4.99
C PHE A 260 -13.86 8.41 -3.66
N PRO A 261 -14.78 8.09 -2.74
CA PRO A 261 -14.39 7.53 -1.45
C PRO A 261 -13.71 6.18 -1.65
N THR A 262 -12.59 5.94 -0.97
CA THR A 262 -11.89 4.64 -0.96
C THR A 262 -12.22 3.84 0.30
N ALA A 263 -12.75 4.49 1.34
CA ALA A 263 -13.08 3.86 2.61
C ALA A 263 -14.42 4.35 3.17
N GLY A 264 -15.00 3.61 4.09
CA GLY A 264 -16.17 4.06 4.83
C GLY A 264 -16.36 3.39 6.18
N PHE A 265 -16.84 4.19 7.14
CA PHE A 265 -17.15 3.73 8.48
C PHE A 265 -18.50 4.30 8.91
N MET A 266 -19.43 3.41 9.29
CA MET A 266 -20.83 3.76 9.56
C MET A 266 -21.45 4.54 8.37
N HIS A 267 -21.85 5.79 8.57
CA HIS A 267 -22.43 6.66 7.53
C HIS A 267 -21.41 7.60 6.88
N VAL A 268 -20.13 7.50 7.24
CA VAL A 268 -19.07 8.39 6.74
C VAL A 268 -18.33 7.70 5.61
N ARG A 269 -18.15 8.42 4.49
CA ARG A 269 -17.36 7.99 3.34
C ARG A 269 -16.15 8.89 3.19
N MET A 270 -15.00 8.30 2.92
CA MET A 270 -13.70 8.95 3.00
C MET A 270 -12.80 8.50 1.85
N HIS A 271 -11.92 9.37 1.38
CA HIS A 271 -10.83 9.02 0.47
C HIS A 271 -9.56 8.97 1.32
N LEU A 272 -9.00 7.79 1.54
CA LEU A 272 -7.87 7.59 2.46
C LEU A 272 -6.67 6.93 1.79
N ASP A 273 -6.97 6.10 0.80
CA ASP A 273 -6.00 5.32 0.07
C ASP A 273 -5.51 6.11 -1.14
N HIS A 274 -4.20 6.05 -1.40
CA HIS A 274 -3.61 6.73 -2.54
C HIS A 274 -2.51 5.91 -3.19
N VAL A 275 -2.29 6.18 -4.47
CA VAL A 275 -1.12 5.74 -5.22
C VAL A 275 -0.44 6.98 -5.79
N PHE A 276 0.83 7.17 -5.46
CA PHE A 276 1.65 8.25 -5.99
C PHE A 276 2.89 7.69 -6.67
N SER A 277 3.48 8.47 -7.56
CA SER A 277 4.79 8.19 -8.15
C SER A 277 5.74 9.36 -8.05
N GLY A 278 7.03 9.06 -8.05
CA GLY A 278 8.07 10.01 -8.40
C GLY A 278 8.26 10.14 -9.92
N THR A 279 9.45 10.57 -10.30
CA THR A 279 9.90 10.67 -11.69
C THR A 279 9.91 9.30 -12.38
N GLY A 280 9.83 9.28 -13.71
CA GLY A 280 9.99 8.06 -14.52
C GLY A 280 8.80 7.09 -14.51
N VAL A 281 7.64 7.50 -13.97
CA VAL A 281 6.41 6.72 -13.98
C VAL A 281 5.30 7.53 -14.65
N ARG A 282 4.66 6.92 -15.65
CA ARG A 282 3.49 7.49 -16.33
C ARG A 282 2.26 6.66 -16.04
N TRP A 283 1.29 7.27 -15.36
CA TRP A 283 -0.01 6.65 -15.09
C TRP A 283 -0.84 6.55 -16.36
N LEU A 284 -1.48 5.40 -16.57
CA LEU A 284 -2.30 5.13 -17.74
C LEU A 284 -3.79 5.24 -17.40
N ASP A 285 -4.21 4.61 -16.32
CA ASP A 285 -5.59 4.64 -15.82
C ASP A 285 -5.72 3.99 -14.44
N THR A 286 -6.91 4.15 -13.87
CA THR A 286 -7.38 3.47 -12.65
C THR A 286 -8.74 2.77 -12.86
N GLN A 287 -9.02 2.28 -14.07
CA GLN A 287 -10.37 1.88 -14.51
C GLN A 287 -11.04 0.77 -13.68
N GLU A 288 -10.26 -0.12 -13.08
CA GLU A 288 -10.78 -1.21 -12.23
C GLU A 288 -10.93 -0.82 -10.76
N THR A 289 -10.65 0.44 -10.42
CA THR A 289 -10.92 1.00 -9.10
C THR A 289 -12.40 1.38 -9.01
N SER A 290 -13.09 0.93 -7.96
CA SER A 290 -14.46 1.34 -7.66
C SER A 290 -14.53 2.15 -6.36
N PRO A 291 -15.42 3.15 -6.26
CA PRO A 291 -15.59 3.88 -5.01
C PRO A 291 -16.25 3.00 -3.94
N PHE A 292 -16.00 3.32 -2.68
CA PHE A 292 -16.61 2.69 -1.52
C PHE A 292 -18.13 2.76 -1.59
N GLY A 293 -18.75 1.59 -1.39
CA GLY A 293 -20.20 1.41 -1.49
C GLY A 293 -20.71 1.05 -2.89
N ASP A 294 -19.86 0.94 -3.92
CA ASP A 294 -20.30 0.39 -5.21
C ASP A 294 -20.60 -1.11 -5.07
N LEU A 295 -21.89 -1.47 -5.17
CA LEU A 295 -22.38 -2.85 -5.03
C LEU A 295 -21.93 -3.76 -6.20
N ARG A 296 -21.53 -3.18 -7.34
CA ARG A 296 -21.08 -3.93 -8.52
C ARG A 296 -19.62 -4.36 -8.40
N SER A 297 -18.87 -3.76 -7.48
CA SER A 297 -17.46 -4.07 -7.30
C SER A 297 -17.29 -5.45 -6.69
N ARG A 298 -16.36 -6.24 -7.25
CA ARG A 298 -15.95 -7.54 -6.68
C ARG A 298 -15.33 -7.43 -5.28
N PHE A 299 -14.91 -6.23 -4.88
CA PHE A 299 -14.34 -5.94 -3.56
C PHE A 299 -15.39 -5.44 -2.56
N HIS A 300 -16.65 -5.28 -2.98
CA HIS A 300 -17.71 -4.79 -2.12
C HIS A 300 -17.87 -5.66 -0.85
N GLY A 301 -17.82 -5.02 0.31
CA GLY A 301 -18.03 -5.68 1.61
C GLY A 301 -16.94 -6.66 2.04
N LEU A 302 -15.77 -6.66 1.37
CA LEU A 302 -14.62 -7.49 1.74
C LEU A 302 -13.70 -6.82 2.76
N SER A 303 -13.67 -5.49 2.75
CA SER A 303 -13.03 -4.61 3.72
C SER A 303 -13.90 -3.35 3.87
N ASP A 304 -13.62 -2.51 4.86
CA ASP A 304 -14.13 -1.13 4.92
C ASP A 304 -13.35 -0.18 3.99
N HIS A 305 -12.35 -0.69 3.30
CA HIS A 305 -11.69 -0.04 2.17
C HIS A 305 -12.01 -0.74 0.85
N MET A 306 -11.83 -0.02 -0.24
CA MET A 306 -11.80 -0.51 -1.62
C MET A 306 -10.36 -0.42 -2.13
N PRO A 307 -9.88 -1.40 -2.90
CA PRO A 307 -8.55 -1.32 -3.47
C PRO A 307 -8.47 -0.24 -4.55
N ILE A 308 -7.30 0.38 -4.67
CA ILE A 308 -6.94 1.14 -5.88
C ILE A 308 -6.19 0.19 -6.81
N VAL A 309 -6.67 0.08 -8.05
CA VAL A 309 -6.07 -0.67 -9.14
C VAL A 309 -5.60 0.33 -10.18
N ALA A 310 -4.28 0.43 -10.38
CA ALA A 310 -3.68 1.41 -11.30
C ALA A 310 -2.76 0.72 -12.32
N ARG A 311 -2.78 1.23 -13.55
CA ARG A 311 -1.81 0.85 -14.59
C ARG A 311 -0.81 1.96 -14.81
N PHE A 312 0.46 1.59 -15.03
CA PHE A 312 1.54 2.53 -15.28
C PHE A 312 2.54 2.00 -16.30
N ALA A 313 3.24 2.91 -16.95
CA ALA A 313 4.42 2.62 -17.74
C ALA A 313 5.65 3.21 -17.04
N LEU A 314 6.76 2.48 -17.07
CA LEU A 314 8.07 3.02 -16.73
C LEU A 314 8.61 3.76 -17.93
N GLU A 315 8.99 5.02 -17.74
CA GLU A 315 9.62 5.82 -18.77
C GLU A 315 11.09 5.43 -18.87
N SER A 316 11.59 5.22 -20.09
CA SER A 316 13.01 5.05 -20.31
C SER A 316 13.71 6.33 -19.84
N GLY A 317 14.49 6.25 -18.76
CA GLY A 317 15.34 7.35 -18.34
C GLY A 317 16.15 7.86 -19.53
N LYS A 318 16.38 9.18 -19.62
CA LYS A 318 17.33 9.72 -20.59
C LYS A 318 18.68 9.07 -20.31
N THR A 319 19.06 8.06 -21.08
CA THR A 319 20.44 7.63 -21.14
C THR A 319 21.19 8.85 -21.63
N LEU A 320 21.93 9.52 -20.76
CA LEU A 320 22.98 10.43 -21.18
C LEU A 320 23.98 9.55 -21.91
N ILE A 321 23.80 9.43 -23.23
CA ILE A 321 24.83 8.94 -24.12
C ILE A 321 25.92 10.00 -24.03
N THR A 322 26.90 9.80 -23.15
CA THR A 322 28.18 10.48 -23.27
C THR A 322 28.72 10.07 -24.64
N PRO A 323 28.91 11.01 -25.59
CA PRO A 323 29.60 10.67 -26.82
C PRO A 323 31.00 10.16 -26.46
N PRO A 324 31.52 9.15 -27.17
CA PRO A 324 32.87 8.67 -26.92
C PRO A 324 33.84 9.85 -27.03
N PRO A 325 34.92 9.87 -26.23
CA PRO A 325 35.92 10.91 -26.32
C PRO A 325 36.46 10.94 -27.75
N THR A 326 36.29 12.08 -28.41
CA THR A 326 36.88 12.34 -29.72
C THR A 326 38.38 12.15 -29.58
N SER A 327 38.91 11.06 -30.13
CA SER A 327 40.34 10.92 -30.32
C SER A 327 40.78 12.02 -31.29
N LEU A 328 41.47 13.03 -30.74
CA LEU A 328 42.27 13.94 -31.52
C LEU A 328 43.40 13.12 -32.16
N LEU A 329 43.25 12.85 -33.45
CA LEU A 329 44.38 12.54 -34.33
C LEU A 329 45.13 13.86 -34.57
N LEU A 330 46.27 14.00 -33.92
CA LEU A 330 47.44 14.74 -34.42
C LEU A 330 48.69 13.93 -34.11
#